data_AF-A0A0C6FBM3-F1
#
_entry.id   AF-A0A0C6FBM3-F1
#
_cell.length_a   1.000
_cell.length_b   1.000
_cell.length_c   1.000
_cell.angle_alpha   90.00
_cell.angle_beta   90.00
_cell.angle_gamma   90.00
#
_symmetry.space_group_name_H-M   'P 1'
#
loop_
_entity.id
_entity.type
_entity.pdbx_description
1 polymer ?
#
loop_
_entity_poly.entity_id
_entity_poly.type
_entity_poly.pdbx_seq_one_letter_code
_entity_poly.pdbx_strand_id
1 'polypeptide(L)'
;MTDVNSRIETEIKSQDVVVFMKGTPQFPMCGFSGQVAQILNYLGVPFKGVNVLEDMEIREGIKAFSQWPTIPQVYVKGEFVGGCDITREMFQSGELQQMLTEKGIATNTAAA
;
A
#
# COMPACT_ATOMS: atom_id res chain seq x y z
N MET A 1 15.46 -2.79 19.06
CA MET A 1 14.37 -2.50 18.10
C MET A 1 14.22 -0.99 18.05
N THR A 2 14.40 -0.38 16.88
CA THR A 2 14.12 1.05 16.68
C THR A 2 12.61 1.25 16.79
N ASP A 3 12.16 2.21 17.60
CA ASP A 3 10.74 2.50 17.89
C ASP A 3 9.88 2.59 16.60
N VAL A 4 10.45 3.17 15.54
CA VAL A 4 9.82 3.31 14.22
C VAL A 4 9.45 1.99 13.53
N ASN A 5 10.25 0.93 13.66
CA ASN A 5 9.93 -0.35 13.01
C ASN A 5 8.69 -0.98 13.65
N SER A 6 8.57 -0.90 14.97
CA SER A 6 7.39 -1.38 15.69
C SER A 6 6.14 -0.55 15.36
N ARG A 7 6.29 0.76 15.14
CA ARG A 7 5.21 1.62 14.63
C ARG A 7 4.78 1.21 13.23
N ILE A 8 5.71 1.00 12.31
CA ILE A 8 5.43 0.52 10.93
C ILE A 8 4.73 -0.83 10.99
N GLU A 9 5.23 -1.77 11.79
CA GLU A 9 4.61 -3.08 11.97
C GLU A 9 3.18 -3.00 12.51
N THR A 10 2.93 -2.06 13.42
CA THR A 10 1.58 -1.82 13.95
C THR A 10 0.67 -1.24 12.88
N GLU A 11 1.17 -0.30 12.07
CA GLU A 11 0.42 0.28 10.97
C GLU A 11 0.06 -0.77 9.91
N ILE A 12 1.00 -1.62 9.48
CA ILE A 12 0.73 -2.70 8.50
C ILE A 12 -0.21 -3.78 9.04
N LYS A 13 -0.26 -3.98 10.37
CA LYS A 13 -1.18 -4.92 11.02
C LYS A 13 -2.53 -4.28 11.37
N SER A 14 -2.63 -2.96 11.29
CA SER A 14 -3.86 -2.22 11.61
C SER A 14 -4.96 -2.42 10.56
N GLN A 15 -4.61 -2.77 9.33
CA GLN A 15 -5.55 -2.99 8.24
C GLN A 15 -5.05 -4.07 7.30
N ASP A 16 -5.97 -4.74 6.60
CA ASP A 16 -5.61 -5.76 5.64
C ASP A 16 -4.85 -5.24 4.42
N VAL A 17 -5.08 -3.99 4.01
CA VAL A 17 -4.27 -3.31 2.98
C VAL A 17 -3.80 -1.96 3.51
N VAL A 18 -2.50 -1.73 3.43
CA VAL A 18 -1.85 -0.50 3.88
C VAL A 18 -0.94 0.02 2.79
N VAL A 19 -1.04 1.32 2.52
CA VAL A 19 -0.24 1.98 1.49
C VAL A 19 0.51 3.14 2.13
N PHE A 20 1.83 3.06 2.12
CA PHE A 20 2.68 4.19 2.47
C PHE A 20 2.80 5.09 1.26
N MET A 21 2.30 6.33 1.36
CA MET A 21 2.19 7.22 0.22
C MET A 21 2.50 8.67 0.57
N LYS A 22 2.72 9.48 -0.46
CA LYS A 22 2.95 10.92 -0.30
C LYS A 22 1.62 11.66 -0.39
N GLY A 23 1.13 12.16 0.74
CA GLY A 23 -0.23 12.69 0.89
C GLY A 23 -1.20 11.62 1.39
N THR A 24 -2.49 11.82 1.10
CA THR A 24 -3.55 10.90 1.53
C THR A 24 -4.26 10.28 0.33
N PRO A 25 -5.05 9.20 0.51
CA PRO A 25 -5.85 8.63 -0.58
C PRO A 25 -6.82 9.63 -1.22
N GLN A 26 -7.31 10.60 -0.45
CA GLN A 26 -8.20 11.67 -0.90
C GLN A 26 -7.43 12.83 -1.55
N PHE A 27 -6.24 13.15 -1.04
CA PHE A 27 -5.39 14.23 -1.51
C PHE A 27 -3.96 13.71 -1.76
N PRO A 28 -3.73 12.97 -2.86
CA PRO A 28 -2.40 12.50 -3.20
C PRO A 28 -1.51 13.67 -3.63
N MET A 29 -0.34 13.81 -3.02
CA MET A 29 0.64 14.85 -3.38
C MET A 29 1.67 14.36 -4.41
N CYS A 30 1.50 13.15 -4.93
CA CYS A 30 2.40 12.54 -5.92
C CYS A 30 1.59 11.70 -6.91
N GLY A 31 1.87 11.83 -8.21
CA GLY A 31 1.16 11.09 -9.26
C GLY A 31 1.21 9.56 -9.07
N PHE A 32 2.36 9.02 -8.64
CA PHE A 32 2.50 7.60 -8.34
C PHE A 32 1.62 7.15 -7.16
N SER A 33 1.57 7.96 -6.10
CA SER A 33 0.68 7.72 -4.96
C SER A 33 -0.79 7.76 -5.38
N GLY A 34 -1.16 8.73 -6.24
CA GLY A 34 -2.49 8.83 -6.81
C GLY A 34 -2.88 7.59 -7.64
N GLN A 35 -1.97 7.09 -8.48
CA GLN A 35 -2.23 5.88 -9.29
C GLN A 35 -2.53 4.66 -8.42
N VAL A 36 -1.73 4.39 -7.38
CA VAL A 36 -1.98 3.27 -6.46
C VAL A 36 -3.32 3.40 -5.75
N ALA A 37 -3.66 4.60 -5.24
CA ALA A 37 -4.97 4.82 -4.63
C ALA A 37 -6.12 4.62 -5.63
N GLN A 38 -5.96 5.07 -6.88
CA GLN A 38 -6.98 4.85 -7.92
C GLN A 38 -7.19 3.37 -8.22
N ILE A 39 -6.12 2.58 -8.35
CA ILE A 39 -6.20 1.14 -8.59
C ILE A 39 -6.95 0.45 -7.44
N LEU A 40 -6.57 0.70 -6.20
CA LEU A 40 -7.20 0.07 -5.04
C LEU A 40 -8.67 0.50 -4.87
N ASN A 41 -8.98 1.78 -5.11
CA ASN A 41 -10.36 2.27 -5.13
C ASN A 41 -11.18 1.64 -6.26
N TYR A 42 -10.60 1.46 -7.45
CA TYR A 42 -11.27 0.79 -8.58
C TYR A 42 -11.60 -0.66 -8.24
N LEU A 43 -10.70 -1.36 -7.54
CA LEU A 43 -10.92 -2.70 -7.03
C LEU A 43 -11.92 -2.74 -5.86
N GLY A 44 -12.34 -1.60 -5.31
CA GLY A 44 -13.23 -1.52 -4.16
C GLY A 44 -12.60 -2.05 -2.87
N VAL A 45 -11.27 -2.06 -2.78
CA VAL A 45 -10.55 -2.61 -1.64
C VAL A 45 -10.46 -1.56 -0.53
N PRO A 46 -10.87 -1.86 0.71
CA PRO A 46 -10.61 -0.98 1.84
C PRO A 46 -9.11 -0.97 2.16
N PHE A 47 -8.47 0.18 2.05
CA PHE A 47 -7.05 0.34 2.37
C PHE A 47 -6.80 1.56 3.27
N LYS A 48 -5.73 1.48 4.07
CA LYS A 48 -5.24 2.60 4.88
C LYS A 48 -4.09 3.30 4.15
N GLY A 49 -4.24 4.59 3.85
CA GLY A 49 -3.14 5.41 3.34
C GLY A 49 -2.37 6.06 4.49
N VAL A 50 -1.09 5.75 4.65
CA VAL A 50 -0.19 6.37 5.63
C VAL A 50 0.60 7.47 4.94
N ASN A 51 0.42 8.71 5.40
CA ASN A 51 1.09 9.86 4.83
C ASN A 51 2.53 10.00 5.37
N VAL A 52 3.50 9.59 4.57
CA VAL A 52 4.93 9.66 4.93
C VAL A 52 5.50 11.08 4.87
N LEU A 53 4.74 12.08 4.41
CA LEU A 53 5.18 13.47 4.41
C LEU A 53 5.01 14.13 5.79
N GLU A 54 4.08 13.63 6.60
CA GLU A 54 3.83 14.13 7.95
C GLU A 54 4.79 13.54 8.98
N ASP A 55 5.37 12.38 8.69
CA ASP A 55 6.29 11.69 9.60
C ASP A 55 7.55 11.24 8.86
N MET A 56 8.62 12.03 9.06
CA MET A 56 9.94 11.78 8.45
C MET A 56 10.59 10.49 8.97
N GLU A 57 10.27 10.06 10.20
CA GLU A 57 10.78 8.81 10.75
C GLU A 57 10.15 7.63 10.03
N ILE A 58 8.82 7.62 9.87
CA ILE A 58 8.11 6.60 9.07
C ILE A 58 8.66 6.57 7.64
N ARG A 59 8.92 7.73 7.03
CA ARG A 59 9.44 7.85 5.66
C ARG A 59 10.79 7.16 5.45
N GLU A 60 11.74 7.36 6.36
CA GLU A 60 13.05 6.73 6.26
C GLU A 60 13.02 5.28 6.78
N GLY A 61 12.24 5.04 7.84
CA GLY A 61 12.03 3.72 8.42
C GLY A 61 11.41 2.74 7.44
N ILE A 62 10.39 3.15 6.68
CA ILE A 62 9.71 2.24 5.73
C ILE A 62 10.62 1.80 4.60
N LYS A 63 11.51 2.68 4.12
CA LYS A 63 12.50 2.34 3.09
C LYS A 63 13.50 1.30 3.59
N ALA A 64 13.97 1.46 4.83
CA ALA A 64 14.86 0.50 5.46
C ALA A 64 14.14 -0.83 5.77
N PHE A 65 12.88 -0.77 6.22
CA PHE A 65 12.07 -1.93 6.58
C PHE A 65 11.73 -2.80 5.36
N SER A 66 11.27 -2.18 4.28
CA SER A 66 10.99 -2.86 3.00
C SER A 66 12.25 -3.23 2.22
N GLN A 67 13.41 -2.68 2.60
CA GLN A 67 14.60 -2.64 1.76
C GLN A 67 14.32 -2.06 0.37
N TRP A 68 13.37 -1.13 0.28
CA TRP A 68 12.90 -0.55 -0.98
C TRP A 68 13.04 0.98 -0.96
N PRO A 69 13.78 1.58 -1.91
CA PRO A 69 14.14 3.00 -1.85
C PRO A 69 13.00 3.95 -2.26
N THR A 70 11.94 3.45 -2.90
CA THR A 70 10.89 4.30 -3.50
C THR A 70 9.55 4.23 -2.77
N ILE A 71 8.71 5.24 -3.00
CA ILE A 71 7.38 5.44 -2.43
C ILE A 71 6.48 5.88 -3.60
N PRO A 72 5.25 5.37 -3.72
CA PRO A 72 4.45 4.61 -2.74
C PRO A 72 4.89 3.15 -2.55
N GLN A 73 4.55 2.57 -1.40
CA GLN A 73 4.74 1.15 -1.07
C GLN A 73 3.42 0.53 -0.60
N VAL A 74 3.09 -0.64 -1.13
CA VAL A 74 1.85 -1.36 -0.86
C VAL A 74 2.12 -2.60 -0.03
N TYR A 75 1.33 -2.76 1.03
CA TYR A 75 1.34 -3.91 1.93
C TYR A 75 -0.03 -4.55 1.97
N VAL A 76 -0.08 -5.89 1.91
CA VAL A 76 -1.31 -6.67 1.97
C VAL A 76 -1.15 -7.78 3.02
N LYS A 77 -1.99 -7.77 4.06
CA LYS A 77 -1.92 -8.64 5.24
C LYS A 77 -0.52 -8.64 5.88
N GLY A 78 0.12 -7.47 5.93
CA GLY A 78 1.49 -7.31 6.44
C GLY A 78 2.61 -7.76 5.48
N GLU A 79 2.28 -8.26 4.30
CA GLU A 79 3.27 -8.65 3.28
C GLU A 79 3.52 -7.51 2.31
N PHE A 80 4.80 -7.25 2.02
CA PHE A 80 5.20 -6.22 1.05
C PHE A 80 4.90 -6.72 -0.37
N VAL A 81 4.05 -6.00 -1.10
CA VAL A 81 3.70 -6.32 -2.49
C VAL A 81 4.63 -5.62 -3.47
N GLY A 82 4.87 -4.32 -3.26
CA GLY A 82 5.72 -3.54 -4.15
C GLY A 82 5.41 -2.05 -4.20
N GLY A 83 6.01 -1.39 -5.19
CA GLY A 83 5.78 0.02 -5.48
C GLY A 83 4.63 0.28 -6.45
N CYS A 84 4.56 1.50 -6.97
CA CYS A 84 3.55 1.92 -7.95
C CYS A 84 3.57 1.08 -9.23
N ASP A 85 4.73 0.90 -9.85
CA ASP A 85 4.87 0.19 -11.12
C ASP A 85 4.46 -1.27 -10.99
N ILE A 86 4.98 -1.96 -9.97
CA ILE A 86 4.63 -3.36 -9.66
C ILE A 86 3.13 -3.50 -9.42
N THR A 87 2.54 -2.62 -8.60
CA THR A 87 1.09 -2.65 -8.32
C THR A 87 0.28 -2.47 -9.60
N ARG A 88 0.72 -1.58 -10.50
CA ARG A 88 0.07 -1.32 -11.78
C ARG A 88 0.21 -2.51 -12.75
N GLU A 89 1.37 -3.15 -12.80
CA GLU A 89 1.61 -4.34 -13.61
C GLU A 89 0.77 -5.52 -13.11
N MET A 90 0.80 -5.81 -11.81
CA MET A 90 -0.02 -6.86 -11.19
C MET A 90 -1.52 -6.60 -11.37
N PHE A 91 -1.95 -5.34 -11.37
CA PHE A 91 -3.34 -5.00 -11.68
C PHE A 91 -3.69 -5.29 -13.14
N GLN A 92 -2.80 -4.97 -14.09
CA GLN A 92 -3.03 -5.25 -15.51
C GLN A 92 -2.99 -6.74 -15.84
N SER A 93 -2.16 -7.53 -15.14
CA SER A 93 -2.12 -8.98 -15.29
C SER A 93 -3.26 -9.70 -14.56
N GLY A 94 -3.98 -9.01 -13.67
CA GLY A 94 -5.00 -9.58 -12.79
C GLY A 94 -4.45 -10.30 -11.55
N GLU A 95 -3.13 -10.40 -11.41
CA GLU A 95 -2.46 -11.04 -10.27
C GLU A 95 -2.76 -10.34 -8.95
N LEU A 96 -2.92 -9.01 -8.97
CA LEU A 96 -3.27 -8.24 -7.77
C LEU A 96 -4.66 -8.65 -7.23
N GLN A 97 -5.64 -8.80 -8.13
CA GLN A 97 -7.01 -9.20 -7.76
C GLN A 97 -7.04 -10.62 -7.21
N GLN A 98 -6.28 -11.52 -7.85
CA GLN A 98 -6.13 -12.90 -7.41
C GLN A 98 -5.51 -12.94 -6.01
N MET A 99 -4.39 -12.25 -5.80
CA MET A 99 -3.73 -12.16 -4.49
C MET A 99 -4.67 -11.62 -3.39
N LEU A 100 -5.43 -10.57 -3.69
CA LEU A 100 -6.39 -10.00 -2.75
C LEU A 100 -7.50 -11.00 -2.41
N THR A 101 -8.01 -11.72 -3.41
CA THR A 101 -9.05 -12.74 -3.24
C THR A 101 -8.53 -13.95 -2.45
N GLU A 102 -7.33 -14.43 -2.74
CA GLU A 102 -6.67 -15.52 -2.01
C GLU A 102 -6.41 -15.15 -0.54
N LYS A 103 -6.10 -13.88 -0.27
CA LYS A 103 -5.94 -13.35 1.09
C LYS A 103 -7.28 -13.00 1.76
N GLY A 104 -8.42 -13.27 1.11
CA GLY A 104 -9.75 -13.07 1.64
C GLY A 104 -10.16 -11.60 1.77
N ILE A 105 -9.57 -10.71 0.97
CA ILE A 105 -9.89 -9.29 0.97
C ILE A 105 -11.07 -9.04 0.03
N ALA A 106 -12.10 -8.39 0.56
CA ALA A 106 -13.26 -8.00 -0.22
C ALA A 106 -12.86 -7.04 -1.34
N THR A 107 -13.06 -7.46 -2.59
CA THR A 107 -12.90 -6.63 -3.79
C THR A 107 -14.25 -6.55 -4.50
N ASN A 108 -14.58 -5.39 -5.06
CA ASN A 108 -15.81 -5.19 -5.84
C ASN A 108 -15.75 -5.88 -7.22
N THR A 109 -14.59 -6.41 -7.62
CA THR A 109 -14.38 -7.09 -8.90
C THR A 109 -14.63 -8.59 -8.86
N ALA A 110 -15.07 -9.17 -7.74
CA ALA A 110 -15.36 -10.61 -7.61
C ALA A 110 -16.63 -11.09 -8.35
N ALA A 111 -17.10 -10.39 -9.39
CA ALA A 111 -18.25 -10.80 -10.18
C ALA A 111 -18.10 -10.40 -11.66
N ALA A 112 -17.52 -11.31 -12.44
CA ALA A 112 -17.90 -11.56 -13.83
C ALA A 112 -17.65 -13.05 -14.14
#